data_AF-A0A849Y8P4-F1
#
_entry.id   AF-A0A849Y8P4-F1
#
_cell.length_a   1.000
_cell.length_b   1.000
_cell.length_c   1.000
_cell.angle_alpha   90.00
_cell.angle_beta   90.00
_cell.angle_gamma   90.00
#
_symmetry.space_group_name_H-M   'P 1'
#
loop_
_entity.id
_entity.type
_entity.pdbx_description
1 polymer ?
#
loop_
_entity_poly.entity_id
_entity_poly.type
_entity_poly.pdbx_seq_one_letter_code
_entity_poly.pdbx_strand_id
1 'polypeptide(L)'
;MRVLVTGMIAGLDDREYLEKAVKLCASKGLHVPVFNLMDMVTRGGGKPLEKMLGTTDYIFELTREREWIRIGYEIEKSASPYALVRAPATIEWNRVNRKCKDARYIQQYVRPDLIVTLIDAEWLIQKRLESPPADDAFLAAIKARDHTIYEILSWMNEEVSLSEDWAKMMGIRHLVLATKQPPRSLYQLIRYPEIHAFYASYCMTHAEPEVRRQVNSVIERLNHYAVVVDPQTIEIGAHFDDFRDKEAIYAFTVHRDLHWFVGKTDSTLAIHPYLERPPLSTGMMDELGHARDYHKNRYMIYPKGLSPFTTDSYIEKGRLFDTEEEFFRHLETVEGFQIKD
;
A
#
# COMPACT_ATOMS: atom_id res chain seq x y z
N MET A 1 11.79 -11.39 -9.92
CA MET A 1 10.92 -10.49 -9.15
C MET A 1 9.55 -10.45 -9.78
N ARG A 2 8.61 -11.18 -9.19
CA ARG A 2 7.20 -11.23 -9.59
C ARG A 2 6.39 -10.56 -8.49
N VAL A 3 5.71 -9.47 -8.81
CA VAL A 3 4.90 -8.72 -7.85
C VAL A 3 3.44 -8.99 -8.13
N LEU A 4 2.73 -9.51 -7.12
CA LEU A 4 1.26 -9.57 -7.14
C LEU A 4 0.73 -8.28 -6.53
N VAL A 5 -0.02 -7.52 -7.30
CA VAL A 5 -0.69 -6.30 -6.87
C VAL A 5 -2.17 -6.59 -6.67
N THR A 6 -2.64 -6.35 -5.44
CA THR A 6 -4.05 -6.46 -5.06
C THR A 6 -4.63 -5.08 -4.76
N GLY A 7 -5.95 -4.98 -4.59
CA GLY A 7 -6.67 -3.74 -4.43
C GLY A 7 -8.13 -3.90 -4.86
N MET A 8 -9.00 -3.05 -4.32
CA MET A 8 -10.42 -3.06 -4.66
C MET A 8 -10.61 -2.96 -6.18
N ILE A 9 -11.48 -3.80 -6.73
CA ILE A 9 -11.72 -3.83 -8.17
C ILE A 9 -12.49 -2.59 -8.68
N ALA A 10 -13.20 -1.89 -7.80
CA ALA A 10 -14.01 -0.71 -8.12
C ALA A 10 -13.63 0.48 -7.23
N GLY A 11 -13.63 1.68 -7.82
CA GLY A 11 -13.35 2.94 -7.10
C GLY A 11 -11.87 3.20 -6.77
N LEU A 12 -10.98 2.24 -7.03
CA LEU A 12 -9.53 2.43 -6.93
C LEU A 12 -8.96 2.89 -8.28
N ASP A 13 -8.05 3.87 -8.25
CA ASP A 13 -7.32 4.34 -9.43
C ASP A 13 -5.93 3.70 -9.51
N ASP A 14 -5.91 2.37 -9.50
CA ASP A 14 -4.67 1.58 -9.55
C ASP A 14 -4.04 1.58 -10.94
N ARG A 15 -4.86 1.66 -12.01
CA ARG A 15 -4.38 1.62 -13.39
C ARG A 15 -3.37 2.71 -13.69
N GLU A 16 -3.66 3.96 -13.37
CA GLU A 16 -2.74 5.07 -13.66
C GLU A 16 -1.42 4.91 -12.87
N TYR A 17 -1.51 4.49 -11.60
CA TYR A 17 -0.34 4.23 -10.75
C TYR A 17 0.55 3.13 -11.34
N LEU A 18 -0.05 1.99 -11.73
CA LEU A 18 0.65 0.87 -12.34
C LEU A 18 1.29 1.25 -13.68
N GLU A 19 0.57 1.97 -14.53
CA GLU A 19 1.10 2.43 -15.82
C GLU A 19 2.30 3.36 -15.63
N LYS A 20 2.26 4.29 -14.66
CA LYS A 20 3.41 5.16 -14.34
C LYS A 20 4.60 4.37 -13.82
N ALA A 21 4.38 3.39 -12.94
CA ALA A 21 5.46 2.56 -12.42
C ALA A 21 6.12 1.71 -13.52
N VAL A 22 5.32 1.11 -14.41
CA VAL A 22 5.83 0.33 -15.55
C VAL A 22 6.55 1.20 -16.57
N LYS A 23 6.06 2.42 -16.84
CA LYS A 23 6.78 3.41 -17.67
C LYS A 23 8.13 3.79 -17.06
N LEU A 24 8.20 3.94 -15.74
CA LEU A 24 9.46 4.19 -15.02
C LEU A 24 10.40 2.99 -15.10
N CYS A 25 9.90 1.76 -14.94
CA CYS A 25 10.69 0.54 -15.19
C CYS A 25 11.28 0.55 -16.60
N ALA A 26 10.46 0.84 -17.62
CA ALA A 26 10.90 0.86 -19.02
C ALA A 26 11.95 1.94 -19.29
N SER A 27 11.80 3.14 -18.71
CA SER A 27 12.81 4.22 -18.86
C SER A 27 14.15 3.88 -18.19
N LYS A 28 14.15 2.93 -17.24
CA LYS A 28 15.34 2.37 -16.59
C LYS A 28 15.82 1.05 -17.21
N GLY A 29 15.25 0.65 -18.35
CA GLY A 29 15.66 -0.54 -19.09
C GLY A 29 15.09 -1.86 -18.57
N LEU A 30 14.07 -1.81 -17.71
CA LEU A 30 13.38 -3.01 -17.21
C LEU A 30 12.14 -3.28 -18.07
N HIS A 31 12.12 -4.42 -18.73
CA HIS A 31 10.90 -4.94 -19.34
C HIS A 31 10.07 -5.67 -18.28
N VAL A 32 8.87 -5.17 -17.98
CA VAL A 32 7.96 -5.76 -16.97
C VAL A 32 6.63 -6.11 -17.65
N PRO A 33 6.40 -7.37 -18.06
CA PRO A 33 5.10 -7.79 -18.54
C PRO A 33 4.06 -7.63 -17.43
N VAL A 34 2.92 -7.05 -17.80
CA VAL A 34 1.79 -6.79 -16.91
C VAL A 34 0.64 -7.72 -17.27
N PHE A 35 0.11 -8.42 -16.28
CA PHE A 35 -1.05 -9.28 -16.40
C PHE A 35 -2.15 -8.79 -15.47
N ASN A 36 -3.41 -8.86 -15.91
CA ASN A 36 -4.56 -8.53 -15.08
C ASN A 36 -5.53 -9.72 -15.10
N LEU A 37 -5.74 -10.33 -13.94
CA LEU A 37 -6.61 -11.49 -13.81
C LEU A 37 -8.01 -11.19 -14.34
N MET A 38 -8.55 -10.02 -14.01
CA MET A 38 -9.92 -9.67 -14.37
C MET A 38 -10.08 -9.40 -15.87
N ASP A 39 -9.08 -8.83 -16.51
CA ASP A 39 -9.06 -8.69 -17.97
C ASP A 39 -9.02 -10.07 -18.63
N MET A 40 -8.27 -11.04 -18.08
CA MET A 40 -8.22 -12.39 -18.64
C MET A 40 -9.52 -13.17 -18.43
N VAL A 41 -10.10 -13.08 -17.24
CA VAL A 41 -11.39 -13.69 -16.86
C VAL A 41 -12.53 -13.15 -17.74
N THR A 42 -12.58 -11.84 -17.93
CA THR A 42 -13.59 -11.16 -18.77
C THR A 42 -13.25 -11.17 -20.26
N ARG A 43 -12.08 -11.68 -20.66
CA ARG A 43 -11.55 -11.61 -22.03
C ARG A 43 -11.50 -10.18 -22.58
N GLY A 44 -10.99 -9.25 -21.77
CA GLY A 44 -10.91 -7.83 -22.09
C GLY A 44 -12.29 -7.19 -22.25
N GLY A 45 -13.26 -7.59 -21.42
CA GLY A 45 -14.65 -7.10 -21.48
C GLY A 45 -15.58 -7.86 -22.43
N GLY A 46 -15.09 -8.84 -23.20
CA GLY A 46 -15.94 -9.67 -24.06
C GLY A 46 -16.92 -10.57 -23.30
N LYS A 47 -16.69 -10.78 -22.00
CA LYS A 47 -17.60 -11.42 -21.05
C LYS A 47 -17.82 -10.46 -19.88
N PRO A 48 -19.03 -9.90 -19.73
CA PRO A 48 -19.31 -8.96 -18.65
C PRO A 48 -19.15 -9.60 -17.26
N LEU A 49 -18.46 -8.89 -16.36
CA LEU A 49 -18.10 -9.41 -15.04
C LEU A 49 -19.35 -9.69 -14.19
N GLU A 50 -20.36 -8.83 -14.25
CA GLU A 50 -21.63 -8.98 -13.53
C GLU A 50 -22.35 -10.29 -13.89
N LYS A 51 -22.27 -10.70 -15.16
CA LYS A 51 -22.84 -11.99 -15.60
C LYS A 51 -22.07 -13.16 -15.02
N MET A 52 -20.75 -13.06 -14.92
CA MET A 52 -19.91 -14.09 -14.32
C MET A 52 -20.15 -14.22 -12.81
N LEU A 53 -20.27 -13.10 -12.11
CA LEU A 53 -20.62 -13.06 -10.69
C LEU A 53 -22.06 -13.53 -10.43
N GLY A 54 -22.96 -13.41 -11.42
CA GLY A 54 -24.31 -13.97 -11.38
C GLY A 54 -24.40 -15.49 -11.59
N THR A 55 -23.30 -16.16 -11.99
CA THR A 55 -23.26 -17.63 -12.08
C THR A 55 -23.03 -18.29 -10.72
N THR A 56 -23.03 -19.63 -10.67
CA THR A 56 -22.64 -20.36 -9.46
C THR A 56 -21.18 -20.07 -9.11
N ASP A 57 -20.88 -19.95 -7.81
CA ASP A 57 -19.52 -19.62 -7.34
C ASP A 57 -18.45 -20.57 -7.91
N TYR A 58 -18.81 -21.84 -8.07
CA TYR A 58 -17.97 -22.87 -8.67
C TYR A 58 -17.49 -22.53 -10.10
N ILE A 59 -18.38 -22.01 -10.97
CA ILE A 59 -18.00 -21.68 -12.35
C ILE A 59 -17.03 -20.50 -12.38
N PHE A 60 -17.29 -19.50 -11.54
CA PHE A 60 -16.41 -18.33 -11.44
C PHE A 60 -15.05 -18.73 -10.87
N GLU A 61 -15.02 -19.60 -9.86
CA GLU A 61 -13.81 -20.18 -9.27
C GLU A 61 -12.98 -20.93 -10.31
N LEU A 62 -13.53 -21.94 -10.98
CA LEU A 62 -12.83 -22.68 -12.03
C LEU A 62 -12.29 -21.76 -13.15
N THR A 63 -13.02 -20.69 -13.46
CA THR A 63 -12.56 -19.73 -14.46
C THR A 63 -11.33 -18.97 -13.98
N ARG A 64 -11.31 -18.48 -12.73
CA ARG A 64 -10.13 -17.82 -12.15
C ARG A 64 -8.95 -18.78 -12.04
N GLU A 65 -9.18 -20.01 -11.57
CA GLU A 65 -8.14 -21.05 -11.49
C GLU A 65 -7.46 -21.29 -12.85
N ARG A 66 -8.26 -21.41 -13.92
CA ARG A 66 -7.74 -21.53 -15.29
C ARG A 66 -6.90 -20.32 -15.70
N GLU A 67 -7.38 -19.10 -15.42
CA GLU A 67 -6.63 -17.90 -15.80
C GLU A 67 -5.35 -17.72 -14.97
N TRP A 68 -5.32 -18.13 -13.70
CA TRP A 68 -4.08 -18.17 -12.90
C TRP A 68 -3.02 -19.09 -13.51
N ILE A 69 -3.43 -20.29 -13.94
CA ILE A 69 -2.55 -21.23 -14.66
C ILE A 69 -2.01 -20.58 -15.93
N ARG A 70 -2.89 -19.93 -16.70
CA ARG A 70 -2.51 -19.25 -17.94
C ARG A 70 -1.54 -18.09 -17.71
N ILE A 71 -1.78 -17.26 -16.69
CA ILE A 71 -0.87 -16.18 -16.29
C ILE A 71 0.52 -16.76 -15.99
N GLY A 72 0.58 -17.85 -15.20
CA GLY A 72 1.84 -18.54 -14.92
C GLY A 72 2.59 -18.92 -16.20
N TYR A 73 1.91 -19.54 -17.18
CA TYR A 73 2.53 -19.89 -18.46
C TYR A 73 2.99 -18.68 -19.27
N GLU A 74 2.21 -17.60 -19.33
CA GLU A 74 2.59 -16.38 -20.07
C GLU A 74 3.78 -15.65 -19.39
N ILE A 75 3.86 -15.69 -18.05
CA ILE A 75 5.05 -15.21 -17.31
C ILE A 75 6.29 -15.99 -17.75
N GLU A 76 6.25 -17.32 -17.72
CA GLU A 76 7.41 -18.14 -18.14
C GLU A 76 7.77 -17.90 -19.61
N LYS A 77 6.76 -17.82 -20.49
CA LYS A 77 6.95 -17.57 -21.92
C LYS A 77 7.56 -16.20 -22.22
N SER A 78 7.26 -15.18 -21.41
CA SER A 78 7.83 -13.84 -21.58
C SER A 78 9.35 -13.81 -21.43
N ALA A 79 9.95 -14.83 -20.79
CA ALA A 79 11.36 -14.91 -20.43
C ALA A 79 11.88 -13.69 -19.66
N SER A 80 10.96 -12.87 -19.11
CA SER A 80 11.28 -11.69 -18.33
C SER A 80 11.61 -12.09 -16.89
N PRO A 81 12.69 -11.58 -16.29
CA PRO A 81 12.97 -11.79 -14.86
C PRO A 81 11.99 -11.03 -13.96
N TYR A 82 11.20 -10.12 -14.55
CA TYR A 82 10.19 -9.30 -13.90
C TYR A 82 8.79 -9.70 -14.37
N ALA A 83 7.80 -9.62 -13.49
CA ALA A 83 6.39 -9.64 -13.88
C ALA A 83 5.56 -8.88 -12.85
N LEU A 84 4.50 -8.23 -13.34
CA LEU A 84 3.49 -7.62 -12.48
C LEU A 84 2.15 -8.28 -12.78
N VAL A 85 1.47 -8.75 -11.74
CA VAL A 85 0.14 -9.34 -11.87
C VAL A 85 -0.83 -8.55 -11.02
N ARG A 86 -1.88 -7.99 -11.61
CA ARG A 86 -2.96 -7.31 -10.90
C ARG A 86 -4.14 -8.25 -10.72
N ALA A 87 -4.59 -8.45 -9.49
CA ALA A 87 -5.81 -9.20 -9.19
C ALA A 87 -6.44 -8.73 -7.87
N PRO A 88 -7.77 -8.58 -7.79
CA PRO A 88 -8.41 -8.36 -6.50
C PRO A 88 -8.38 -9.62 -5.64
N ALA A 89 -8.20 -9.47 -4.34
CA ALA A 89 -8.40 -10.54 -3.36
C ALA A 89 -9.89 -10.75 -3.09
N THR A 90 -10.70 -9.68 -3.09
CA THR A 90 -12.14 -9.73 -2.90
C THR A 90 -12.90 -8.93 -3.95
N ILE A 91 -14.11 -9.39 -4.26
CA ILE A 91 -15.00 -8.74 -5.21
C ILE A 91 -16.36 -8.56 -4.55
N GLU A 92 -16.77 -7.31 -4.37
CA GLU A 92 -18.10 -7.01 -3.84
C GLU A 92 -19.16 -7.19 -4.92
N TRP A 93 -20.14 -8.04 -4.61
CA TRP A 93 -21.27 -8.33 -5.48
C TRP A 93 -22.52 -8.61 -4.67
N ASN A 94 -23.60 -7.87 -4.96
CA ASN A 94 -24.88 -7.95 -4.28
C ASN A 94 -24.77 -7.81 -2.75
N ARG A 95 -24.00 -6.81 -2.27
CA ARG A 95 -23.74 -6.58 -0.84
C ARG A 95 -23.01 -7.73 -0.12
N VAL A 96 -22.41 -8.64 -0.89
CA VAL A 96 -21.57 -9.71 -0.36
C VAL A 96 -20.16 -9.51 -0.92
N ASN A 97 -19.18 -9.39 -0.02
CA ASN A 97 -17.79 -9.36 -0.43
C ASN A 97 -17.28 -10.79 -0.66
N ARG A 98 -17.18 -11.20 -1.93
CA ARG A 98 -16.75 -12.54 -2.29
C ARG A 98 -15.23 -12.63 -2.18
N LYS A 99 -14.76 -13.58 -1.36
CA LYS A 99 -13.33 -13.84 -1.14
C LYS A 99 -12.78 -14.78 -2.21
N CYS A 100 -11.77 -14.37 -2.96
CA CYS A 100 -11.08 -15.23 -3.91
C CYS A 100 -10.12 -16.14 -3.13
N LYS A 101 -10.39 -17.45 -3.08
CA LYS A 101 -9.56 -18.40 -2.29
C LYS A 101 -8.45 -19.01 -3.13
N ASP A 102 -7.77 -18.17 -3.91
CA ASP A 102 -6.95 -18.62 -5.03
C ASP A 102 -5.46 -18.85 -4.64
N ALA A 103 -5.12 -18.73 -3.36
CA ALA A 103 -3.74 -18.77 -2.84
C ALA A 103 -2.92 -19.95 -3.36
N ARG A 104 -3.50 -21.16 -3.42
CA ARG A 104 -2.81 -22.35 -3.94
C ARG A 104 -2.38 -22.18 -5.40
N TYR A 105 -3.25 -21.62 -6.24
CA TYR A 105 -2.94 -21.41 -7.66
C TYR A 105 -1.95 -20.27 -7.86
N ILE A 106 -2.08 -19.19 -7.09
CA ILE A 106 -1.13 -18.09 -7.09
C ILE A 106 0.26 -18.62 -6.73
N GLN A 107 0.36 -19.38 -5.63
CA GLN A 107 1.63 -19.96 -5.16
C GLN A 107 2.22 -20.94 -6.18
N GLN A 108 1.39 -21.78 -6.81
CA GLN A 108 1.88 -22.82 -7.73
C GLN A 108 2.30 -22.28 -9.10
N TYR A 109 1.51 -21.36 -9.67
CA TYR A 109 1.66 -20.95 -11.08
C TYR A 109 2.27 -19.56 -11.25
N VAL A 110 1.84 -18.59 -10.43
CA VAL A 110 2.39 -17.23 -10.51
C VAL A 110 3.71 -17.13 -9.77
N ARG A 111 3.79 -17.72 -8.56
CA ARG A 111 4.95 -17.69 -7.67
C ARG A 111 5.42 -16.25 -7.40
N PRO A 112 4.57 -15.36 -6.85
CA PRO A 112 5.00 -14.01 -6.52
C PRO A 112 6.09 -14.03 -5.45
N ASP A 113 7.04 -13.10 -5.57
CA ASP A 113 8.09 -12.85 -4.57
C ASP A 113 7.60 -11.84 -3.50
N LEU A 114 6.58 -11.05 -3.84
CA LEU A 114 6.02 -9.97 -3.02
C LEU A 114 4.54 -9.76 -3.36
N ILE A 115 3.74 -9.46 -2.34
CA ILE A 115 2.37 -8.93 -2.50
C ILE A 115 2.36 -7.44 -2.12
N VAL A 116 1.74 -6.61 -2.96
CA VAL A 116 1.47 -5.19 -2.68
C VAL A 116 -0.04 -4.96 -2.77
N THR A 117 -0.69 -4.60 -1.66
CA THR A 117 -2.09 -4.18 -1.70
C THR A 117 -2.16 -2.67 -1.89
N LEU A 118 -2.87 -2.22 -2.93
CA LEU A 118 -3.14 -0.81 -3.18
C LEU A 118 -4.42 -0.36 -2.50
N ILE A 119 -4.35 0.80 -1.87
CA ILE A 119 -5.47 1.47 -1.19
C ILE A 119 -5.56 2.94 -1.61
N ASP A 120 -6.67 3.59 -1.28
CA ASP A 120 -6.88 5.02 -1.48
C ASP A 120 -7.82 5.55 -0.39
N ALA A 121 -8.02 6.87 -0.33
CA ALA A 121 -8.94 7.46 0.61
C ALA A 121 -10.39 7.04 0.33
N GLU A 122 -11.13 6.74 1.39
CA GLU A 122 -12.52 6.25 1.34
C GLU A 122 -13.45 7.20 0.57
N TRP A 123 -13.31 8.51 0.75
CA TRP A 123 -14.13 9.52 0.07
C TRP A 123 -13.78 9.66 -1.41
N LEU A 124 -12.52 9.42 -1.81
CA LEU A 124 -12.12 9.37 -3.22
C LEU A 124 -12.72 8.15 -3.90
N ILE A 125 -12.67 7.01 -3.21
CA ILE A 125 -13.32 5.77 -3.66
C ILE A 125 -14.82 6.03 -3.84
N GLN A 126 -15.50 6.59 -2.83
CA GLN A 126 -16.93 6.91 -2.88
C GLN A 126 -17.27 7.80 -4.09
N LYS A 127 -16.55 8.91 -4.26
CA LYS A 127 -16.73 9.82 -5.40
C LYS A 127 -16.59 9.12 -6.76
N ARG A 128 -15.64 8.19 -6.89
CA ARG A 128 -15.46 7.40 -8.12
C ARG A 128 -16.58 6.37 -8.31
N LEU A 129 -17.10 5.77 -7.23
CA LEU A 129 -18.25 4.87 -7.28
C LEU A 129 -19.55 5.60 -7.68
N GLU A 130 -19.70 6.86 -7.30
CA GLU A 130 -20.85 7.70 -7.70
C GLU A 130 -20.80 8.12 -9.17
N SER A 131 -19.59 8.20 -9.74
CA SER A 131 -19.34 8.66 -11.11
C SER A 131 -18.55 7.63 -11.94
N PRO A 132 -19.06 6.40 -12.11
CA PRO A 132 -18.38 5.38 -12.90
C PRO A 132 -18.46 5.70 -14.39
N PRO A 133 -17.57 5.12 -15.22
CA PRO A 133 -17.70 5.13 -16.67
C PRO A 133 -19.09 4.64 -17.13
N ALA A 134 -19.67 5.30 -18.12
CA ALA A 134 -21.06 5.07 -18.55
C ALA A 134 -21.31 3.67 -19.15
N ASP A 135 -20.26 3.02 -19.68
CA ASP A 135 -20.37 1.78 -20.46
C ASP A 135 -19.91 0.51 -19.70
N ASP A 136 -19.88 0.55 -18.36
CA ASP A 136 -19.51 -0.59 -17.53
C ASP A 136 -20.69 -1.06 -16.65
N ALA A 137 -21.31 -2.19 -17.03
CA ALA A 137 -22.47 -2.74 -16.34
C ALA A 137 -22.15 -3.22 -14.90
N PHE A 138 -20.93 -3.66 -14.64
CA PHE A 138 -20.50 -4.03 -13.29
C PHE A 138 -20.41 -2.77 -12.41
N LEU A 139 -19.76 -1.71 -12.90
CA LEU A 139 -19.65 -0.46 -12.14
C LEU A 139 -21.00 0.26 -11.98
N ALA A 140 -21.89 0.15 -12.97
CA ALA A 140 -23.26 0.64 -12.84
C ALA A 140 -24.04 -0.10 -11.73
N ALA A 141 -23.87 -1.43 -11.63
CA ALA A 141 -24.47 -2.22 -10.56
C ALA A 141 -23.87 -1.91 -9.18
N ILE A 142 -22.56 -1.60 -9.12
CA ILE A 142 -21.89 -1.14 -7.88
C ILE A 142 -22.45 0.22 -7.46
N LYS A 143 -22.50 1.20 -8.37
CA LYS A 143 -23.09 2.53 -8.11
C LYS A 143 -24.50 2.44 -7.55
N ALA A 144 -25.34 1.58 -8.13
CA ALA A 144 -26.74 1.43 -7.71
C ALA A 144 -26.91 0.93 -6.26
N ARG A 145 -25.84 0.46 -5.61
CA ARG A 145 -25.88 -0.01 -4.22
C ARG A 145 -25.71 1.09 -3.19
N ASP A 146 -25.21 2.26 -3.62
CA ASP A 146 -25.06 3.45 -2.78
C ASP A 146 -24.27 3.17 -1.49
N HIS A 147 -23.00 2.78 -1.67
CA HIS A 147 -22.14 2.36 -0.57
C HIS A 147 -21.88 3.48 0.42
N THR A 148 -22.07 3.14 1.69
CA THR A 148 -21.63 3.97 2.81
C THR A 148 -20.10 3.97 2.93
N ILE A 149 -19.55 4.98 3.61
CA ILE A 149 -18.12 5.03 3.94
C ILE A 149 -17.68 3.79 4.72
N TYR A 150 -18.50 3.33 5.68
CA TYR A 150 -18.21 2.11 6.43
C TYR A 150 -18.09 0.88 5.52
N GLU A 151 -19.00 0.70 4.55
CA GLU A 151 -18.95 -0.43 3.61
C GLU A 151 -17.69 -0.38 2.74
N ILE A 152 -17.29 0.82 2.28
CA ILE A 152 -16.04 1.03 1.53
C ILE A 152 -14.82 0.65 2.38
N LEU A 153 -14.72 1.17 3.61
CA LEU A 153 -13.64 0.87 4.54
C LEU A 153 -13.57 -0.62 4.89
N SER A 154 -14.73 -1.25 5.10
CA SER A 154 -14.83 -2.68 5.36
C SER A 154 -14.36 -3.52 4.17
N TRP A 155 -14.76 -3.15 2.95
CA TRP A 155 -14.29 -3.85 1.74
C TRP A 155 -12.76 -3.70 1.60
N MET A 156 -12.23 -2.49 1.72
CA MET A 156 -10.79 -2.25 1.67
C MET A 156 -10.02 -3.06 2.72
N ASN A 157 -10.54 -3.15 3.94
CA ASN A 157 -9.93 -3.96 5.00
C ASN A 157 -9.96 -5.46 4.69
N GLU A 158 -11.05 -5.98 4.14
CA GLU A 158 -11.12 -7.38 3.73
C GLU A 158 -10.14 -7.70 2.58
N GLU A 159 -9.95 -6.77 1.65
CA GLU A 159 -8.96 -6.86 0.57
C GLU A 159 -7.53 -6.99 1.13
N VAL A 160 -7.15 -6.10 2.05
CA VAL A 160 -5.84 -6.13 2.73
C VAL A 160 -5.67 -7.40 3.56
N SER A 161 -6.70 -7.79 4.32
CA SER A 161 -6.67 -8.96 5.19
C SER A 161 -6.46 -10.26 4.41
N LEU A 162 -7.20 -10.46 3.32
CA LEU A 162 -7.05 -11.68 2.51
C LEU A 162 -5.73 -11.70 1.73
N SER A 163 -5.26 -10.55 1.25
CA SER A 163 -3.95 -10.42 0.61
C SER A 163 -2.81 -10.75 1.58
N GLU A 164 -2.96 -10.36 2.86
CA GLU A 164 -2.03 -10.73 3.92
C GLU A 164 -2.03 -12.24 4.20
N ASP A 165 -3.21 -12.87 4.24
CA ASP A 165 -3.30 -14.32 4.42
C ASP A 165 -2.61 -15.07 3.27
N TRP A 166 -2.79 -14.59 2.02
CA TRP A 166 -2.05 -15.13 0.87
C TRP A 166 -0.54 -15.02 1.06
N ALA A 167 -0.03 -13.85 1.46
CA ALA A 167 1.39 -13.65 1.68
C ALA A 167 1.94 -14.55 2.79
N LYS A 168 1.21 -14.69 3.92
CA LYS A 168 1.57 -15.58 5.04
C LYS A 168 1.63 -17.04 4.60
N MET A 169 0.63 -17.51 3.86
CA MET A 169 0.63 -18.89 3.33
C MET A 169 1.80 -19.17 2.38
N MET A 170 2.24 -18.15 1.64
CA MET A 170 3.37 -18.26 0.71
C MET A 170 4.72 -18.00 1.38
N GLY A 171 4.75 -17.49 2.61
CA GLY A 171 5.99 -17.10 3.30
C GLY A 171 6.69 -15.91 2.64
N ILE A 172 5.95 -15.02 1.98
CA ILE A 172 6.48 -13.86 1.26
C ILE A 172 6.07 -12.55 1.93
N ARG A 173 6.76 -11.48 1.57
CA ARG A 173 6.49 -10.15 2.09
C ARG A 173 5.15 -9.61 1.58
N HIS A 174 4.47 -8.82 2.42
CA HIS A 174 3.28 -8.05 2.06
C HIS A 174 3.46 -6.59 2.46
N LEU A 175 3.23 -5.67 1.53
CA LEU A 175 3.20 -4.22 1.78
C LEU A 175 1.86 -3.64 1.38
N VAL A 176 1.47 -2.53 2.02
CA VAL A 176 0.27 -1.76 1.65
C VAL A 176 0.73 -0.37 1.21
N LEU A 177 0.33 0.05 0.01
CA LEU A 177 0.70 1.34 -0.57
C LEU A 177 -0.57 2.10 -0.99
N ALA A 178 -0.56 3.42 -0.81
CA ALA A 178 -1.57 4.26 -1.42
C ALA A 178 -1.30 4.44 -2.93
N THR A 179 -2.34 4.57 -3.74
CA THR A 179 -2.21 4.86 -5.19
C THR A 179 -1.54 6.21 -5.49
N LYS A 180 -1.55 7.14 -4.52
CA LYS A 180 -0.86 8.43 -4.60
C LYS A 180 0.61 8.40 -4.14
N GLN A 181 1.13 7.25 -3.71
CA GLN A 181 2.57 7.10 -3.50
C GLN A 181 3.35 7.41 -4.79
N PRO A 182 4.63 7.81 -4.72
CA PRO A 182 5.46 7.93 -5.91
C PRO A 182 5.50 6.59 -6.68
N PRO A 183 5.40 6.58 -8.02
CA PRO A 183 5.58 5.37 -8.83
C PRO A 183 6.95 4.70 -8.63
N ARG A 184 7.93 5.48 -8.15
CA ARG A 184 9.25 5.01 -7.71
C ARG A 184 9.14 3.89 -6.68
N SER A 185 8.18 3.93 -5.75
CA SER A 185 8.02 2.91 -4.70
C SER A 185 7.81 1.52 -5.30
N LEU A 186 6.90 1.39 -6.27
CA LEU A 186 6.66 0.11 -6.93
C LEU A 186 7.81 -0.30 -7.87
N TYR A 187 8.42 0.66 -8.57
CA TYR A 187 9.63 0.40 -9.36
C TYR A 187 10.76 -0.19 -8.49
N GLN A 188 10.99 0.40 -7.32
CA GLN A 188 12.01 -0.04 -6.36
C GLN A 188 11.75 -1.47 -5.88
N LEU A 189 10.51 -1.81 -5.54
CA LEU A 189 10.12 -3.16 -5.16
C LEU A 189 10.33 -4.18 -6.30
N ILE A 190 10.13 -3.78 -7.56
CA ILE A 190 10.37 -4.63 -8.72
C ILE A 190 11.88 -4.80 -8.98
N ARG A 191 12.67 -3.73 -8.86
CA ARG A 191 14.09 -3.73 -9.21
C ARG A 191 14.97 -4.36 -8.13
N TYR A 192 14.63 -4.15 -6.86
CA TYR A 192 15.48 -4.45 -5.71
C TYR A 192 14.73 -5.40 -4.74
N PRO A 193 14.93 -6.72 -4.84
CA PRO A 193 14.13 -7.71 -4.11
C PRO A 193 14.06 -7.58 -2.59
N GLU A 194 15.13 -7.07 -1.99
CA GLU A 194 15.25 -6.89 -0.54
C GLU A 194 15.33 -5.40 -0.17
N ILE A 195 14.70 -4.54 -0.98
CA ILE A 195 14.68 -3.12 -0.64
C ILE A 195 13.97 -2.89 0.68
N HIS A 196 14.64 -2.13 1.53
CA HIS A 196 14.10 -1.73 2.82
C HIS A 196 12.88 -0.83 2.62
N ALA A 197 11.90 -0.93 3.52
CA ALA A 197 10.74 -0.04 3.55
C ALA A 197 10.68 0.71 4.87
N PHE A 198 10.53 2.02 4.80
CA PHE A 198 10.29 2.90 5.93
C PHE A 198 8.84 3.34 5.98
N TYR A 199 8.29 3.44 7.18
CA TYR A 199 7.12 4.28 7.46
C TYR A 199 7.60 5.64 7.95
N ALA A 200 7.10 6.72 7.33
CA ALA A 200 7.39 8.09 7.74
C ALA A 200 6.37 8.55 8.78
N SER A 201 6.83 8.80 10.01
CA SER A 201 6.01 9.24 11.15
C SER A 201 6.31 10.71 11.43
N TYR A 202 5.29 11.58 11.35
CA TYR A 202 5.44 13.01 11.62
C TYR A 202 4.11 13.67 11.97
N CYS A 203 4.16 14.84 12.60
CA CYS A 203 2.95 15.57 12.98
C CYS A 203 2.30 16.21 11.74
N MET A 204 1.14 15.72 11.32
CA MET A 204 0.39 16.27 10.17
C MET A 204 -0.47 17.49 10.54
N THR A 205 -1.17 17.45 11.68
CA THR A 205 -2.24 18.40 12.03
C THR A 205 -1.75 19.80 12.39
N HIS A 206 -0.51 19.92 12.89
CA HIS A 206 0.03 21.17 13.43
C HIS A 206 1.30 21.63 12.69
N ALA A 207 1.60 21.05 11.52
CA ALA A 207 2.78 21.41 10.76
C ALA A 207 2.60 22.75 10.01
N GLU A 208 3.47 23.70 10.32
CA GLU A 208 3.63 24.92 9.53
C GLU A 208 4.15 24.58 8.12
N PRO A 209 3.84 25.39 7.09
CA PRO A 209 4.26 25.11 5.71
C PRO A 209 5.78 24.94 5.52
N GLU A 210 6.59 25.65 6.31
CA GLU A 210 8.05 25.51 6.27
C GLU A 210 8.52 24.16 6.81
N VAL A 211 7.98 23.73 7.95
CA VAL A 211 8.28 22.42 8.52
C VAL A 211 7.80 21.30 7.60
N ARG A 212 6.64 21.46 6.98
CA ARG A 212 6.15 20.49 5.99
C ARG A 212 7.09 20.37 4.78
N ARG A 213 7.68 21.48 4.32
CA ARG A 213 8.71 21.42 3.25
C ARG A 213 9.95 20.65 3.71
N GLN A 214 10.39 20.83 4.95
CA GLN A 214 11.52 20.09 5.50
C GLN A 214 11.21 18.59 5.61
N VAL A 215 10.06 18.21 6.17
CA VAL A 215 9.63 16.81 6.24
C VAL A 215 9.58 16.17 4.85
N ASN A 216 8.97 16.85 3.88
CA ASN A 216 8.91 16.37 2.50
C ASN A 216 10.30 16.23 1.86
N SER A 217 11.24 17.12 2.18
CA SER A 217 12.64 17.02 1.72
C SER A 217 13.32 15.77 2.26
N VAL A 218 13.15 15.47 3.55
CA VAL A 218 13.67 14.24 4.18
C VAL A 218 13.05 13.00 3.53
N ILE A 219 11.73 12.99 3.32
CA ILE A 219 11.02 11.86 2.69
C ILE A 219 11.49 11.66 1.24
N GLU A 220 11.59 12.72 0.45
CA GLU A 220 12.06 12.62 -0.94
C GLU A 220 13.50 12.12 -1.00
N ARG A 221 14.38 12.61 -0.11
CA ARG A 221 15.75 12.10 -0.01
C ARG A 221 15.77 10.63 0.41
N LEU A 222 14.95 10.21 1.38
CA LEU A 222 14.87 8.82 1.82
C LEU A 222 14.34 7.88 0.74
N ASN A 223 13.44 8.36 -0.13
CA ASN A 223 12.96 7.62 -1.30
C ASN A 223 14.09 7.26 -2.29
N HIS A 224 15.27 7.87 -2.19
CA HIS A 224 16.44 7.43 -2.96
C HIS A 224 17.16 6.23 -2.34
N TYR A 225 16.97 5.92 -1.06
CA TYR A 225 17.65 4.80 -0.38
C TYR A 225 16.72 3.59 -0.23
N ALA A 226 15.42 3.82 -0.08
CA ALA A 226 14.43 2.84 0.34
C ALA A 226 13.04 3.19 -0.20
N VAL A 227 12.10 2.26 -0.04
CA VAL A 227 10.67 2.54 -0.24
C VAL A 227 10.14 3.29 0.98
N VAL A 228 9.48 4.43 0.79
CA VAL A 228 8.87 5.18 1.89
C VAL A 228 7.36 5.13 1.80
N VAL A 229 6.72 4.66 2.86
CA VAL A 229 5.27 4.71 3.06
C VAL A 229 4.96 5.99 3.83
N ASP A 230 4.58 7.02 3.08
CA ASP A 230 4.11 8.30 3.63
C ASP A 230 2.58 8.29 3.86
N PRO A 231 2.09 8.44 5.11
CA PRO A 231 0.65 8.48 5.42
C PRO A 231 -0.08 9.65 4.75
N GLN A 232 0.60 10.75 4.42
CA GLN A 232 -0.02 11.91 3.75
C GLN A 232 -0.47 11.60 2.32
N THR A 233 0.00 10.51 1.72
CA THR A 233 -0.47 10.06 0.42
C THR A 233 -1.92 9.59 0.44
N ILE A 234 -2.49 9.30 1.63
CA ILE A 234 -3.93 9.12 1.80
C ILE A 234 -4.51 10.40 2.36
N GLU A 235 -5.29 11.09 1.53
CA GLU A 235 -6.01 12.28 1.97
C GLU A 235 -7.11 11.85 2.95
N ILE A 236 -6.96 12.19 4.22
CA ILE A 236 -8.03 11.96 5.20
C ILE A 236 -9.16 12.95 4.92
N GLY A 237 -10.39 12.45 4.71
CA GLY A 237 -11.55 13.30 4.54
C GLY A 237 -11.74 14.20 5.76
N ALA A 238 -11.65 15.53 5.57
CA ALA A 238 -11.90 16.50 6.64
C ALA A 238 -13.40 16.84 6.81
N HIS A 239 -14.25 16.32 5.93
CA HIS A 239 -15.68 16.54 5.93
C HIS A 239 -16.38 15.28 6.43
N PHE A 240 -16.92 15.36 7.65
CA PHE A 240 -17.74 14.31 8.25
C PHE A 240 -19.19 14.71 8.09
N ASP A 241 -19.92 14.04 7.20
CA ASP A 241 -21.36 14.31 7.03
C ASP A 241 -22.19 13.69 8.17
N ASP A 242 -21.71 12.60 8.79
CA ASP A 242 -22.31 11.91 9.94
C ASP A 242 -21.26 11.56 11.02
N PHE A 243 -21.68 11.55 12.29
CA PHE A 243 -20.89 11.09 13.44
C PHE A 243 -20.45 9.62 13.27
N ARG A 244 -21.31 8.76 12.70
CA ARG A 244 -20.97 7.34 12.48
C ARG A 244 -19.82 7.16 11.49
N ASP A 245 -19.82 7.96 10.41
CA ASP A 245 -18.73 7.95 9.43
C ASP A 245 -17.43 8.41 10.07
N LYS A 246 -17.48 9.43 10.94
CA LYS A 246 -16.31 9.88 11.70
C LYS A 246 -15.71 8.77 12.56
N GLU A 247 -16.55 8.04 13.32
CA GLU A 247 -16.09 6.94 14.17
C GLU A 247 -15.44 5.84 13.33
N ALA A 248 -16.07 5.45 12.22
CA ALA A 248 -15.52 4.46 11.29
C ALA A 248 -14.17 4.92 10.71
N ILE A 249 -14.12 6.11 10.13
CA ILE A 249 -12.89 6.68 9.53
C ILE A 249 -11.76 6.69 10.55
N TYR A 250 -12.03 7.09 11.81
CA TYR A 250 -11.00 7.11 12.85
C TYR A 250 -10.51 5.71 13.21
N ALA A 251 -11.41 4.75 13.40
CA ALA A 251 -11.05 3.38 13.71
C ALA A 251 -10.19 2.76 12.59
N PHE A 252 -10.59 2.93 11.33
CA PHE A 252 -9.84 2.42 10.18
C PHE A 252 -8.52 3.18 9.94
N THR A 253 -8.46 4.49 10.23
CA THR A 253 -7.22 5.27 10.15
C THR A 253 -6.18 4.75 11.13
N VAL A 254 -6.56 4.55 12.39
CA VAL A 254 -5.67 3.97 13.41
C VAL A 254 -5.24 2.56 13.01
N HIS A 255 -6.17 1.72 12.59
CA HIS A 255 -5.85 0.36 12.19
C HIS A 255 -4.89 0.32 11.00
N ARG A 256 -5.11 1.15 9.99
CA ARG A 256 -4.26 1.29 8.81
C ARG A 256 -2.84 1.72 9.19
N ASP A 257 -2.71 2.84 9.91
CA ASP A 257 -1.39 3.41 10.17
C ASP A 257 -0.55 2.47 11.03
N LEU A 258 -1.15 1.86 12.06
CA LEU A 258 -0.44 0.97 12.99
C LEU A 258 -0.20 -0.44 12.44
N HIS A 259 -1.19 -1.05 11.77
CA HIS A 259 -1.07 -2.46 11.35
C HIS A 259 -0.73 -2.63 9.87
N TRP A 260 -1.20 -1.74 8.98
CA TRP A 260 -0.92 -1.86 7.56
C TRP A 260 0.37 -1.17 7.17
N PHE A 261 0.71 -0.03 7.78
CA PHE A 261 1.95 0.69 7.48
C PHE A 261 3.07 0.33 8.44
N VAL A 262 2.96 0.66 9.73
CA VAL A 262 4.01 0.37 10.73
C VAL A 262 4.28 -1.15 10.82
N GLY A 263 3.23 -1.97 10.92
CA GLY A 263 3.37 -3.43 11.03
C GLY A 263 4.06 -4.10 9.83
N LYS A 264 3.91 -3.55 8.62
CA LYS A 264 4.38 -4.18 7.36
C LYS A 264 5.68 -3.61 6.82
N THR A 265 6.07 -2.40 7.22
CA THR A 265 7.37 -1.81 6.89
C THR A 265 8.48 -2.42 7.75
N ASP A 266 9.74 -2.19 7.38
CA ASP A 266 10.90 -2.72 8.11
C ASP A 266 11.34 -1.77 9.23
N SER A 267 11.04 -0.49 9.08
CA SER A 267 11.48 0.55 10.01
C SER A 267 10.53 1.74 10.06
N THR A 268 10.56 2.45 11.18
CA THR A 268 9.84 3.72 11.34
C THR A 268 10.85 4.84 11.50
N LEU A 269 10.70 5.90 10.70
CA LEU A 269 11.44 7.14 10.86
C LEU A 269 10.49 8.22 11.40
N ALA A 270 10.71 8.63 12.65
CA ALA A 270 10.04 9.78 13.24
C ALA A 270 10.76 11.08 12.85
N ILE A 271 10.08 11.95 12.11
CA ILE A 271 10.62 13.23 11.64
C ILE A 271 9.98 14.36 12.47
N HIS A 272 10.72 14.85 13.46
CA HIS A 272 10.27 15.92 14.36
C HIS A 272 11.29 17.07 14.37
N PRO A 273 11.33 17.91 13.32
CA PRO A 273 12.35 18.94 13.17
C PRO A 273 12.07 20.20 14.02
N TYR A 274 11.05 20.16 14.89
CA TYR A 274 10.63 21.32 15.66
C TYR A 274 11.60 21.63 16.79
N LEU A 275 11.92 22.92 16.93
CA LEU A 275 12.69 23.42 18.05
C LEU A 275 11.82 23.64 19.30
N GLU A 276 10.59 24.13 19.19
CA GLU A 276 9.81 24.51 20.37
C GLU A 276 8.38 23.99 20.40
N ARG A 277 7.70 23.95 19.26
CA ARG A 277 6.31 23.50 19.11
C ARG A 277 6.10 22.87 17.73
N PRO A 278 5.11 21.96 17.58
CA PRO A 278 4.33 21.33 18.64
C PRO A 278 5.15 20.28 19.41
N PRO A 279 4.72 19.83 20.60
CA PRO A 279 5.27 18.63 21.22
C PRO A 279 5.08 17.41 20.30
N LEU A 280 5.79 16.31 20.59
CA LEU A 280 5.58 15.03 19.91
C LEU A 280 4.09 14.67 19.92
N SER A 281 3.53 14.37 18.73
CA SER A 281 2.11 14.06 18.63
C SER A 281 1.83 12.69 19.26
N THR A 282 0.62 12.53 19.82
CA THR A 282 0.19 11.25 20.39
C THR A 282 0.22 10.12 19.35
N GLY A 283 -0.14 10.42 18.09
CA GLY A 283 -0.05 9.48 16.98
C GLY A 283 1.38 8.98 16.73
N MET A 284 2.36 9.89 16.66
CA MET A 284 3.77 9.52 16.48
C MET A 284 4.28 8.62 17.62
N MET A 285 3.88 8.92 18.86
CA MET A 285 4.28 8.13 20.03
C MET A 285 3.67 6.73 20.00
N ASP A 286 2.43 6.60 19.53
CA ASP A 286 1.75 5.30 19.39
C ASP A 286 2.35 4.48 18.23
N GLU A 287 2.67 5.12 17.11
CA GLU A 287 3.37 4.52 15.97
C GLU A 287 4.76 4.00 16.36
N LEU A 288 5.54 4.78 17.13
CA LEU A 288 6.84 4.33 17.66
C LEU A 288 6.68 3.19 18.67
N GLY A 289 5.63 3.22 19.50
CA GLY A 289 5.28 2.14 20.42
C GLY A 289 4.97 0.84 19.67
N HIS A 290 4.13 0.91 18.64
CA HIS A 290 3.78 -0.24 17.80
C HIS A 290 4.99 -0.75 17.02
N ALA A 291 5.82 0.14 16.48
CA ALA A 291 7.06 -0.26 15.81
C ALA A 291 7.99 -1.04 16.76
N ARG A 292 8.03 -0.68 18.04
CA ARG A 292 8.80 -1.39 19.07
C ARG A 292 8.21 -2.78 19.33
N ASP A 293 6.89 -2.87 19.46
CA ASP A 293 6.19 -4.13 19.73
C ASP A 293 6.30 -5.11 18.54
N TYR A 294 6.42 -4.58 17.32
CA TYR A 294 6.73 -5.33 16.10
C TYR A 294 8.23 -5.60 15.88
N HIS A 295 9.09 -5.22 16.83
CA HIS A 295 10.55 -5.36 16.75
C HIS A 295 11.17 -4.72 15.49
N LYS A 296 10.61 -3.60 15.02
CA LYS A 296 11.11 -2.83 13.87
C LYS A 296 12.22 -1.89 14.29
N ASN A 297 13.14 -1.56 13.39
CA ASN A 297 14.11 -0.50 13.68
C ASN A 297 13.39 0.85 13.75
N ARG A 298 13.80 1.68 14.72
CA ARG A 298 13.18 2.98 14.99
C ARG A 298 14.26 4.04 14.96
N TYR A 299 14.05 5.04 14.10
CA TYR A 299 14.93 6.18 13.91
C TYR A 299 14.18 7.47 14.21
N MET A 300 14.89 8.50 14.67
CA MET A 300 14.26 9.78 14.96
C MET A 300 15.19 10.95 14.68
N ILE A 301 14.67 11.93 13.93
CA ILE A 301 15.30 13.24 13.77
C ILE A 301 14.60 14.18 14.75
N TYR A 302 15.32 14.61 15.78
CA TYR A 302 14.80 15.41 16.88
C TYR A 302 15.86 16.36 17.50
N PRO A 303 15.92 17.63 17.03
CA PRO A 303 16.98 18.59 17.39
C PRO A 303 17.11 18.98 18.87
N LYS A 304 16.17 18.58 19.73
CA LYS A 304 16.18 18.90 21.18
C LYS A 304 16.11 17.66 22.07
N GLY A 305 16.43 16.48 21.54
CA GLY A 305 16.14 15.20 22.17
C GLY A 305 17.07 14.78 23.30
N LEU A 306 16.70 15.08 24.56
CA LEU A 306 17.35 14.50 25.76
C LEU A 306 16.32 14.06 26.83
N SER A 307 15.21 13.44 26.42
CA SER A 307 14.31 12.76 27.35
C SER A 307 14.71 11.27 27.46
N PRO A 308 14.88 10.72 28.68
CA PRO A 308 15.13 9.28 28.87
C PRO A 308 14.08 8.39 28.20
N PHE A 309 12.82 8.83 28.11
CA PHE A 309 11.78 8.06 27.43
C PHE A 309 11.98 8.01 25.91
N THR A 310 12.47 9.09 25.33
CA THR A 310 12.80 9.12 23.89
C THR A 310 14.02 8.25 23.61
N THR A 311 15.07 8.34 24.43
CA THR A 311 16.36 7.67 24.19
C THR A 311 16.44 6.21 24.64
N ASP A 312 15.67 5.80 25.65
CA ASP A 312 15.74 4.44 26.23
C ASP A 312 14.45 3.62 26.04
N SER A 313 13.33 4.22 25.61
CA SER A 313 12.07 3.48 25.37
C SER A 313 11.67 3.46 23.89
N TYR A 314 11.51 4.63 23.27
CA TYR A 314 10.95 4.71 21.92
C TYR A 314 11.99 4.52 20.82
N ILE A 315 13.19 5.07 20.97
CA ILE A 315 14.25 5.03 19.98
C ILE A 315 15.42 4.20 20.51
N GLU A 316 16.07 3.47 19.62
CA GLU A 316 17.23 2.66 19.98
C GLU A 316 18.49 3.54 20.12
N LYS A 317 19.40 3.12 21.00
CA LYS A 317 20.66 3.86 21.22
C LYS A 317 21.42 4.01 19.90
N GLY A 318 21.81 5.25 19.59
CA GLY A 318 22.52 5.59 18.36
C GLY A 318 21.62 5.86 17.14
N ARG A 319 20.28 5.85 17.29
CA ARG A 319 19.33 6.13 16.20
C ARG A 319 18.48 7.40 16.42
N LEU A 320 18.97 8.29 17.29
CA LEU A 320 18.44 9.63 17.53
C LEU A 320 19.43 10.65 16.96
N PHE A 321 18.93 11.58 16.14
CA PHE A 321 19.76 12.52 15.37
C PHE A 321 19.25 13.94 15.57
N ASP A 322 20.16 14.90 15.72
CA ASP A 322 19.78 16.32 15.85
C ASP A 322 19.44 16.92 14.47
N THR A 323 20.00 16.35 13.40
CA THR A 323 19.84 16.85 12.02
C THR A 323 19.54 15.72 11.03
N GLU A 324 18.96 16.07 9.87
CA GLU A 324 18.74 15.11 8.79
C GLU A 324 20.06 14.59 8.21
N GLU A 325 21.11 15.41 8.16
CA GLU A 325 22.43 15.03 7.68
C GLU A 325 23.08 13.94 8.53
N GLU A 326 22.92 14.01 9.85
CA GLU A 326 23.37 12.96 10.76
C GLU A 326 22.63 11.64 10.51
N PHE A 327 21.31 11.69 10.33
CA PHE A 327 20.51 10.52 9.99
C PHE A 327 20.98 9.86 8.68
N PHE A 328 21.12 10.64 7.60
CA PHE A 328 21.55 10.07 6.32
C PHE A 328 23.00 9.57 6.35
N ARG A 329 23.89 10.24 7.08
CA ARG A 329 25.26 9.74 7.30
C ARG A 329 25.24 8.41 8.06
N HIS A 330 24.38 8.27 9.07
CA HIS A 330 24.20 7.00 9.79
C HIS A 330 23.70 5.90 8.85
N LEU A 331 22.68 6.18 8.03
CA LEU A 331 22.18 5.22 7.05
C LEU A 331 23.31 4.73 6.12
N GLU A 332 24.14 5.63 5.61
CA GLU A 332 25.21 5.30 4.67
C GLU A 332 26.39 4.56 5.33
N THR A 333 26.85 5.06 6.48
CA THR A 333 28.12 4.61 7.08
C THR A 333 27.96 3.49 8.10
N VAL A 334 26.81 3.42 8.78
CA VAL A 334 26.55 2.44 9.84
C VAL A 334 25.61 1.35 9.34
N GLU A 335 24.48 1.73 8.73
CA GLU A 335 23.49 0.77 8.23
C GLU A 335 23.82 0.26 6.81
N GLY A 336 24.80 0.87 6.13
CA GLY A 336 25.28 0.42 4.82
C GLY A 336 24.32 0.67 3.65
N PHE A 337 23.36 1.58 3.81
CA PHE A 337 22.42 1.94 2.76
C PHE A 337 23.14 2.65 1.62
N GLN A 338 22.68 2.36 0.39
CA GLN A 338 23.19 2.97 -0.82
C GLN A 338 22.03 3.58 -1.60
N ILE A 339 22.29 4.73 -2.24
CA ILE A 339 21.35 5.36 -3.16
C ILE A 339 21.00 4.37 -4.28
N LYS A 340 19.71 4.34 -4.63
CA LYS A 340 19.09 3.51 -5.65
C LYS A 340 18.62 4.42 -6.78
N ASP A 341 19.11 4.13 -7.98
CA ASP A 341 18.77 4.86 -9.20
C ASP A 341 17.37 4.53 -9.74
#